data_AF-C3ZY62-F1
#
_entry.id   AF-C3ZY62-F1
#
_cell.length_a   1.000
_cell.length_b   1.000
_cell.length_c   1.000
_cell.angle_alpha   90.00
_cell.angle_beta   90.00
_cell.angle_gamma   90.00
#
_symmetry.space_group_name_H-M   'P 1'
#
loop_
_entity.id
_entity.type
_entity.pdbx_description
1 polymer ?
#
loop_
_entity_poly.entity_id
_entity_poly.type
_entity_poly.pdbx_seq_one_letter_code
_entity_poly.pdbx_strand_id
1 'polypeptide(L)'
;TSPLPVWDGAWHVLCITWRSSSGAWQFYFDGVRRNSGWGLSRGGRVNTGGTWILGQDQDRVGGGFDASQAFVGDLSQVNLWNRVLSSAELRKRPTLSCDRHGNVIDWAAALIDIRGRITRSAHSYCNRK
;
A
#
# COMPACT_ATOMS: atom_id res chain seq x y z
N THR A 1 -8.70 16.84 -12.41
CA THR A 1 -8.80 16.32 -11.03
C THR A 1 -7.90 17.17 -10.15
N SER A 2 -8.38 17.66 -9.01
CA SER A 2 -7.52 18.42 -8.08
C SER A 2 -6.37 17.52 -7.59
N PRO A 3 -5.12 18.00 -7.50
CA PRO A 3 -4.03 17.19 -6.95
C PRO A 3 -4.39 16.75 -5.53
N LEU A 4 -4.15 15.47 -5.22
CA LEU A 4 -4.31 14.98 -3.85
C LEU A 4 -3.19 15.61 -3.02
N PRO A 5 -3.49 16.29 -1.89
CA PRO A 5 -2.48 16.90 -1.05
C PRO A 5 -1.81 15.83 -0.18
N VAL A 6 -1.15 14.84 -0.80
CA VAL A 6 -0.38 13.80 -0.08
C VAL A 6 0.91 14.34 0.54
N TRP A 7 1.36 15.51 0.10
CA TRP A 7 2.62 16.15 0.52
C TRP A 7 2.36 17.30 1.51
N ASP A 8 1.40 17.14 2.41
CA ASP A 8 1.02 18.14 3.42
C ASP A 8 1.68 17.88 4.79
N GLY A 9 2.50 16.83 4.90
CA GLY A 9 3.16 16.42 6.14
C GLY A 9 2.27 15.62 7.11
N ALA A 10 1.03 15.30 6.71
CA ALA A 10 0.13 14.47 7.49
C ALA A 10 0.15 12.99 7.04
N TRP A 11 -0.29 12.11 7.93
CA TRP A 11 -0.50 10.70 7.59
C TRP A 11 -1.78 10.51 6.79
N HIS A 12 -1.66 9.81 5.67
CA HIS A 12 -2.79 9.42 4.84
C HIS A 12 -2.86 7.90 4.67
N VAL A 13 -4.09 7.40 4.55
CA VAL A 13 -4.32 5.98 4.25
C VAL A 13 -4.67 5.84 2.77
N LEU A 14 -3.82 5.12 2.05
CA LEU A 14 -4.01 4.80 0.64
C LEU A 14 -4.39 3.33 0.49
N CYS A 15 -5.45 3.05 -0.27
CA CYS A 15 -5.81 1.68 -0.63
C CYS A 15 -6.06 1.57 -2.13
N ILE A 16 -5.42 0.59 -2.77
CA ILE A 16 -5.65 0.23 -4.17
C ILE A 16 -6.20 -1.19 -4.21
N THR A 17 -7.22 -1.41 -5.03
CA THR A 17 -7.73 -2.76 -5.31
C THR A 17 -7.62 -3.06 -6.79
N TRP A 18 -7.47 -4.32 -7.13
CA TRP A 18 -7.49 -4.81 -8.49
C TRP A 18 -8.12 -6.20 -8.58
N ARG A 19 -8.95 -6.44 -9.60
CA ARG A 19 -9.58 -7.73 -9.89
C ARG A 19 -9.21 -8.19 -11.30
N SER A 20 -8.45 -9.29 -11.37
CA SER A 20 -7.99 -9.89 -12.64
C SER A 20 -9.12 -10.13 -13.65
N SER A 21 -10.22 -10.77 -13.25
CA SER A 21 -11.26 -11.23 -14.18
C SER A 21 -11.86 -10.12 -15.05
N SER A 22 -11.96 -8.90 -14.52
CA SER A 22 -12.53 -7.74 -15.20
C SER A 22 -11.53 -6.61 -15.44
N GLY A 23 -10.34 -6.68 -14.85
CA GLY A 23 -9.39 -5.57 -14.74
C GLY A 23 -9.95 -4.39 -13.93
N ALA A 24 -10.95 -4.63 -13.08
CA ALA A 24 -11.51 -3.58 -12.22
C ALA A 24 -10.47 -3.13 -11.21
N TRP A 25 -10.29 -1.82 -11.08
CA TRP A 25 -9.44 -1.25 -10.04
C TRP A 25 -10.13 -0.07 -9.36
N GLN A 26 -9.79 0.15 -8.10
CA GLN A 26 -10.29 1.27 -7.32
C GLN A 26 -9.17 1.85 -6.48
N PHE A 27 -9.12 3.17 -6.41
CA PHE A 27 -8.18 3.92 -5.58
C PHE A 27 -8.94 4.71 -4.52
N TYR A 28 -8.59 4.46 -3.26
CA TYR A 28 -9.13 5.10 -2.08
C TYR A 28 -8.05 5.95 -1.42
N PHE A 29 -8.43 7.18 -1.08
CA PHE A 29 -7.62 8.12 -0.33
C PHE A 29 -8.39 8.49 0.93
N ASP A 30 -7.80 8.24 2.10
CA ASP A 30 -8.44 8.47 3.39
C ASP A 30 -9.83 7.84 3.43
N GLY A 31 -9.90 6.58 2.98
CA GLY A 31 -11.12 5.77 2.94
C GLY A 31 -12.25 6.28 2.04
N VAL A 32 -12.02 7.33 1.24
CA VAL A 32 -12.93 7.81 0.20
C VAL A 32 -12.44 7.33 -1.16
N ARG A 33 -13.32 6.70 -1.94
CA ARG A 33 -12.98 6.30 -3.32
C ARG A 33 -12.77 7.56 -4.17
N ARG A 34 -11.54 7.77 -4.66
CA ARG A 34 -11.18 8.94 -5.49
C ARG A 34 -11.19 8.63 -6.98
N ASN A 35 -10.86 7.40 -7.35
CA ASN A 35 -10.86 6.98 -8.74
C ASN A 35 -11.13 5.48 -8.89
N SER A 36 -11.54 5.06 -10.07
CA SER A 36 -11.76 3.67 -10.43
C SER A 36 -11.79 3.49 -11.94
N GLY A 37 -11.53 2.27 -12.39
CA GLY A 37 -11.62 1.91 -13.79
C GLY A 37 -11.74 0.41 -14.00
N TRP A 38 -11.70 0.01 -15.26
CA TRP A 38 -11.83 -1.38 -15.71
C TRP A 38 -10.78 -1.68 -16.78
N GLY A 39 -10.59 -2.96 -17.12
CA GLY A 39 -9.70 -3.38 -18.21
C GLY A 39 -8.20 -3.37 -17.90
N LEU A 40 -7.77 -2.92 -16.72
CA LEU A 40 -6.36 -2.95 -16.33
C LEU A 40 -5.88 -4.39 -16.18
N SER A 41 -4.97 -4.84 -17.04
CA SER A 41 -4.39 -6.20 -17.03
C SER A 41 -5.45 -7.31 -16.90
N ARG A 42 -6.59 -7.17 -17.59
CA ARG A 42 -7.70 -8.15 -17.50
C ARG A 42 -7.22 -9.56 -17.87
N GLY A 43 -7.51 -10.54 -17.02
CA GLY A 43 -7.05 -11.93 -17.14
C GLY A 43 -5.59 -12.15 -16.73
N GLY A 44 -4.86 -11.10 -16.37
CA GLY A 44 -3.49 -11.20 -15.87
C GLY A 44 -3.41 -11.83 -14.48
N ARG A 45 -2.21 -12.23 -14.06
CA ARG A 45 -1.94 -12.68 -12.70
C ARG A 45 -0.68 -12.02 -12.15
N VAL A 46 -0.63 -11.85 -10.83
CA VAL A 46 0.63 -11.59 -10.13
C VAL A 46 1.36 -12.93 -10.02
N ASN A 47 2.56 -13.02 -10.59
CA ASN A 47 3.36 -14.25 -10.53
C ASN A 47 3.90 -14.50 -9.12
N THR A 48 4.05 -15.77 -8.75
CA THR A 48 4.71 -16.18 -7.51
C THR A 48 6.23 -16.13 -7.66
N GLY A 49 6.96 -16.18 -6.54
CA GLY A 49 8.43 -16.18 -6.53
C GLY A 49 9.09 -14.81 -6.63
N GLY A 50 8.29 -13.73 -6.61
CA GLY A 50 8.81 -12.35 -6.56
C GLY A 50 9.31 -11.94 -5.18
N THR A 51 9.95 -10.76 -5.11
CA THR A 51 10.40 -10.12 -3.87
C THR A 51 9.71 -8.77 -3.72
N TRP A 52 9.11 -8.51 -2.56
CA TRP A 52 8.53 -7.21 -2.23
C TRP A 52 9.61 -6.27 -1.71
N ILE A 53 9.71 -5.08 -2.30
CA ILE A 53 10.59 -4.00 -1.86
C ILE A 53 9.74 -2.78 -1.54
N LEU A 54 10.06 -2.10 -0.44
CA LEU A 54 9.46 -0.84 -0.06
C LEU A 54 10.52 0.26 -0.17
N GLY A 55 10.11 1.40 -0.72
CA GLY A 55 10.94 2.59 -0.79
C GLY A 55 11.76 2.75 -2.07
N GLN A 56 11.78 1.75 -2.95
CA GLN A 56 12.55 1.74 -4.21
C GLN A 56 11.72 1.13 -5.34
N ASP A 57 12.00 1.55 -6.58
CA ASP A 57 11.42 0.98 -7.80
C ASP A 57 12.31 -0.15 -8.36
N GLN A 58 11.72 -1.29 -8.71
CA GLN A 58 12.47 -2.49 -9.12
C GLN A 58 12.54 -2.65 -10.65
N ASP A 59 13.73 -2.44 -11.24
CA ASP A 59 13.97 -2.78 -12.65
C ASP A 59 14.30 -4.27 -12.87
N ARG A 60 14.63 -4.98 -11.79
CA ARG A 60 14.79 -6.44 -11.75
C ARG A 60 14.42 -6.99 -10.37
N VAL A 61 14.20 -8.30 -10.27
CA VAL A 61 13.87 -8.93 -8.98
C VAL A 61 14.95 -8.61 -7.94
N GLY A 62 14.54 -7.92 -6.88
CA GLY A 62 15.39 -7.52 -5.76
C GLY A 62 16.42 -6.40 -6.02
N GLY A 63 16.38 -5.69 -7.16
CA GLY A 63 17.37 -4.62 -7.41
C GLY A 63 17.14 -3.83 -8.69
N GLY A 64 18.22 -3.17 -9.16
CA GLY A 64 18.13 -2.22 -10.27
C GLY A 64 17.48 -0.92 -9.84
N PHE A 65 17.79 -0.43 -8.63
CA PHE A 65 17.19 0.76 -8.06
C PHE A 65 17.84 2.03 -8.64
N ASP A 66 17.02 3.01 -9.00
CA ASP A 66 17.44 4.39 -9.31
C ASP A 66 17.07 5.32 -8.15
N ALA A 67 18.04 6.10 -7.67
CA ALA A 67 17.85 7.03 -6.56
C ALA A 67 16.80 8.12 -6.85
N SER A 68 16.58 8.48 -8.12
CA SER A 68 15.57 9.45 -8.55
C SER A 68 14.14 8.93 -8.44
N GLN A 69 13.96 7.61 -8.33
CA GLN A 69 12.66 6.94 -8.16
C GLN A 69 12.41 6.50 -6.71
N ALA A 70 13.35 6.78 -5.81
CA ALA A 70 13.25 6.41 -4.41
C ALA A 70 12.11 7.19 -3.72
N PHE A 71 11.38 6.50 -2.85
CA PHE A 71 10.42 7.14 -1.97
C PHE A 71 11.14 7.88 -0.83
N VAL A 72 10.70 9.10 -0.55
CA VAL A 72 11.17 9.91 0.59
C VAL A 72 9.96 10.24 1.46
N GLY A 73 9.93 9.68 2.66
CA GLY A 73 8.86 9.88 3.63
C GLY A 73 8.76 8.71 4.61
N ASP A 74 7.64 8.66 5.32
CA ASP A 74 7.35 7.63 6.30
C ASP A 74 6.33 6.62 5.77
N LEU A 75 6.55 5.33 6.06
CA LEU A 75 5.60 4.25 5.75
C LEU A 75 5.24 3.49 7.03
N SER A 76 3.99 3.08 7.13
CA SER A 76 3.50 2.23 8.21
C SER A 76 2.28 1.45 7.74
N GLN A 77 1.98 0.33 8.40
CA GLN A 77 0.77 -0.47 8.17
C GLN A 77 0.60 -0.96 6.72
N VAL A 78 1.70 -1.31 6.04
CA VAL A 78 1.67 -1.85 4.67
C VAL A 78 1.18 -3.30 4.71
N ASN A 79 -0.06 -3.49 4.25
CA ASN A 79 -0.72 -4.79 4.25
C ASN A 79 -1.17 -5.18 2.83
N LEU A 80 -1.21 -6.48 2.56
CA LEU A 80 -1.64 -7.02 1.27
C LEU A 80 -2.60 -8.19 1.42
N TRP A 81 -3.64 -8.20 0.59
CA TRP A 81 -4.61 -9.27 0.48
C TRP A 81 -4.65 -9.84 -0.93
N ASN A 82 -4.93 -11.13 -1.05
CA ASN A 82 -5.18 -11.80 -2.34
C ASN A 82 -6.64 -11.71 -2.80
N ARG A 83 -7.41 -10.78 -2.23
CA ARG A 83 -8.82 -10.52 -2.55
C ARG A 83 -9.09 -9.03 -2.61
N VAL A 84 -10.14 -8.65 -3.33
CA VAL A 84 -10.66 -7.28 -3.32
C VAL A 84 -11.38 -7.05 -1.98
N LEU A 85 -10.92 -6.05 -1.22
CA LEU A 85 -11.62 -5.57 -0.04
C LEU A 85 -12.89 -4.80 -0.45
N SER A 86 -13.97 -4.98 0.29
CA SER A 86 -15.21 -4.24 0.09
C SER A 86 -15.05 -2.76 0.44
N SER A 87 -15.94 -1.90 -0.08
CA SER A 87 -15.99 -0.49 0.34
C SER A 87 -16.22 -0.36 1.85
N ALA A 88 -16.99 -1.25 2.45
CA ALA A 88 -17.22 -1.29 3.88
C ALA A 88 -15.92 -1.52 4.66
N GLU A 89 -15.12 -2.47 4.19
CA GLU A 89 -13.75 -2.72 4.62
C GLU A 89 -12.78 -1.68 4.07
N LEU A 90 -13.15 -0.54 3.49
CA LEU A 90 -12.17 0.49 3.07
C LEU A 90 -12.53 1.88 3.57
N ARG A 91 -13.73 2.07 4.12
CA ARG A 91 -14.18 3.34 4.72
C ARG A 91 -13.24 3.81 5.83
N LYS A 92 -12.96 5.11 5.87
CA LYS A 92 -12.13 5.75 6.91
C LYS A 92 -12.73 5.47 8.29
N ARG A 93 -11.90 4.96 9.19
CA ARG A 93 -12.18 4.88 10.63
C ARG A 93 -10.92 5.33 11.38
N PRO A 94 -11.04 5.90 12.58
CA PRO A 94 -9.88 6.32 13.37
C PRO A 94 -8.84 5.20 13.58
N THR A 95 -9.29 3.94 13.66
CA THR A 95 -8.44 2.75 13.87
C THR A 95 -8.21 1.94 12.59
N LEU A 96 -8.59 2.46 11.41
CA LEU A 96 -8.70 1.64 10.21
C LEU A 96 -7.40 0.92 9.82
N SER A 97 -6.24 1.55 10.03
CA SER A 97 -4.94 0.93 9.69
C SER A 97 -4.39 0.04 10.81
N CYS A 98 -4.99 0.05 11.99
CA CYS A 98 -4.45 -0.56 13.20
C CYS A 98 -4.88 -2.01 13.42
N ASP A 99 -6.07 -2.37 12.94
CA ASP A 99 -6.68 -3.70 13.13
C ASP A 99 -6.73 -4.50 11.82
N ARG A 100 -5.88 -4.17 10.86
CA ARG A 100 -5.86 -4.80 9.54
C ARG A 100 -4.64 -5.68 9.37
N HIS A 101 -4.94 -6.95 9.18
CA HIS A 101 -3.94 -7.97 8.90
C HIS A 101 -4.18 -8.50 7.50
N GLY A 102 -3.20 -8.25 6.62
CA GLY A 102 -3.18 -8.82 5.27
C GLY A 102 -2.92 -10.32 5.32
N ASN A 103 -3.66 -11.10 4.53
CA ASN A 103 -3.41 -12.54 4.45
C ASN A 103 -2.25 -12.91 3.52
N VAL A 104 -1.63 -11.94 2.86
CA VAL A 104 -0.41 -12.11 2.05
C VAL A 104 0.77 -11.39 2.70
N ILE A 105 0.59 -10.13 3.06
CA ILE A 105 1.56 -9.36 3.86
C ILE A 105 0.80 -8.77 5.03
N ASP A 106 1.20 -9.15 6.23
CA ASP A 106 0.76 -8.55 7.49
C ASP A 106 1.89 -7.68 8.04
N TRP A 107 1.72 -6.36 8.06
CA TRP A 107 2.77 -5.44 8.52
C TRP A 107 3.25 -5.75 9.94
N ALA A 108 2.33 -6.16 10.83
CA ALA A 108 2.63 -6.41 12.22
C ALA A 108 3.44 -7.70 12.44
N ALA A 109 3.30 -8.68 11.54
CA ALA A 109 3.94 -9.98 11.63
C ALA A 109 5.08 -10.19 10.62
N ALA A 110 5.20 -9.33 9.60
CA ALA A 110 6.17 -9.49 8.53
C ALA A 110 7.61 -9.33 9.03
N LEU A 111 8.48 -10.24 8.58
CA LEU A 111 9.92 -10.09 8.73
C LEU A 111 10.43 -9.10 7.66
N ILE A 112 10.77 -7.89 8.10
CA ILE A 112 11.26 -6.82 7.22
C ILE A 112 12.78 -6.71 7.37
N ASP A 113 13.51 -7.05 6.31
CA ASP A 113 14.95 -6.77 6.18
C ASP A 113 15.16 -5.28 5.84
N ILE A 114 16.00 -4.59 6.60
CA ILE A 114 16.29 -3.16 6.41
C ILE A 114 17.68 -2.98 5.83
N ARG A 115 17.76 -2.23 4.73
CA ARG A 115 19.02 -1.91 4.07
C ARG A 115 19.11 -0.42 3.74
N GLY A 116 20.31 0.14 3.86
CA GLY A 116 20.57 1.54 3.58
C GLY A 116 20.15 2.47 4.73
N ARG A 117 19.75 3.70 4.39
CA ARG A 117 19.45 4.77 5.36
C ARG A 117 17.96 4.79 5.71
N ILE A 118 17.57 3.89 6.62
CA ILE A 118 16.18 3.78 7.09
C ILE A 118 16.18 3.82 8.62
N THR A 119 15.28 4.62 9.20
CA THR A 119 15.05 4.67 10.64
C THR A 119 13.72 4.02 11.00
N ARG A 120 13.72 3.17 12.03
CA ARG A 120 12.48 2.64 12.62
C ARG A 120 12.05 3.56 13.76
N SER A 121 10.79 3.95 13.78
CA SER A 121 10.17 4.68 14.87
C SER A 121 8.81 4.08 15.21
N ALA A 122 8.45 4.12 16.49
CA ALA A 122 7.09 3.77 16.90
C ALA A 122 6.15 4.90 16.47
N HIS A 123 5.16 4.59 15.64
CA HIS A 123 4.12 5.55 15.27
C HIS A 123 2.83 5.23 16.02
N SER A 124 2.48 6.09 16.98
CA SER A 124 1.35 5.88 17.91
C SER A 124 0.01 6.35 17.35
N TYR A 125 -0.27 6.15 16.06
CA TYR A 125 -1.59 6.44 15.50
C TYR A 125 -2.68 5.58 16.16
N CYS A 126 -2.32 4.33 16.47
CA CYS A 126 -3.21 3.31 17.03
C CYS A 126 -3.37 3.35 18.55
N ASN A 127 -2.56 4.16 19.25
CA ASN A 127 -2.55 4.22 20.72
C ASN A 127 -3.27 5.44 21.30
N ARG A 128 -3.96 6.25 20.48
CA ARG A 128 -4.84 7.30 21.00
C ARG A 128 -6.15 6.65 21.44
N LYS A 129 -6.25 6.36 22.74
CA LYS A 129 -7.53 6.08 23.41
C LYS A 129 -8.46 7.28 23.32
#